data_AF-W9E0W5-F1
#
_entry.id   AF-W9E0W5-F1
#
_cell.length_a   1.000
_cell.length_b   1.000
_cell.length_c   1.000
_cell.angle_alpha   90.00
_cell.angle_beta   90.00
_cell.angle_gamma   90.00
#
_symmetry.space_group_name_H-M   'P 1'
#
loop_
_entity.id
_entity.type
_entity.pdbx_description
1 polymer ?
#
loop_
_entity_poly.entity_id
_entity_poly.type
_entity_poly.pdbx_seq_one_letter_code
_entity_poly.pdbx_strand_id
1 'polypeptide(L)'
;MAGNDMKAFFNDNRGVTVVFGTLLLILITIIAASSVAYMISTTQKQAMDLESHQNSVENENLKIVSIDPQGNGSKWESIDLKILNLNIEDSYISAIRINDGYFLYFRAYDDYSSENFDTYNGYPAVYNANHRLKIPATKSKTVHLNFSDIDVQGIETIDTAAWTNNSIDFTYSLKKHPWDAFGEYPFTYNLTYENGTNCIENGNITLSNETRQITFLGNNSGGTLINTSNYNLEYSLNFISYPGSSPSKEDPVRVEIITSYINVFREVFSPPMPVAAVQFKVEYLQNGNGTQSPNSYLILDASDSTDIDGFITSYKWAIWKDSGNGTTTLYDYDLQGMVVRPTGIDPYNDHNVTIDLLITDDDGMTSRLSQVSGNLTIL
;
A
#
# COMPACT_ATOMS: atom_id res chain seq x y z
N MET A 1 2.41 -100.14 -34.77
CA MET A 1 1.59 -99.71 -33.61
C MET A 1 2.36 -98.64 -32.84
N ALA A 2 2.29 -97.39 -33.29
CA ALA A 2 2.84 -96.23 -32.58
C ALA A 2 2.18 -95.00 -33.22
N GLY A 3 1.05 -94.56 -32.67
CA GLY A 3 0.29 -93.49 -33.34
C GLY A 3 -0.94 -92.96 -32.62
N ASN A 4 -1.35 -93.53 -31.48
CA ASN A 4 -2.56 -93.06 -30.77
C ASN A 4 -2.30 -92.44 -29.39
N ASP A 5 -1.08 -92.46 -28.85
CA ASP A 5 -0.80 -91.91 -27.51
C ASP A 5 -0.45 -90.41 -27.48
N MET A 6 -0.14 -89.79 -28.62
CA MET A 6 0.28 -88.39 -28.65
C MET A 6 -0.88 -87.39 -28.54
N LYS A 7 -2.12 -87.80 -28.81
CA LYS A 7 -3.32 -86.94 -28.73
C LYS A 7 -3.88 -86.77 -27.31
N ALA A 8 -3.52 -87.66 -26.37
CA ALA A 8 -3.95 -87.54 -24.97
C ALA A 8 -3.15 -86.47 -24.21
N PHE A 9 -1.88 -86.22 -24.59
CA PHE A 9 -1.02 -85.23 -23.94
C PHE A 9 -1.34 -83.77 -24.30
N PHE A 10 -1.96 -83.51 -25.45
CA PHE A 10 -2.34 -82.14 -25.87
C PHE A 10 -3.69 -81.66 -25.31
N ASN A 11 -4.43 -82.51 -24.61
CA ASN A 11 -5.74 -82.17 -24.02
C ASN A 11 -5.72 -82.09 -22.48
N ASP A 12 -4.58 -82.27 -21.82
CA ASP A 12 -4.45 -82.04 -20.38
C ASP A 12 -4.24 -80.54 -20.08
N ASN A 13 -5.31 -79.76 -20.29
CA ASN A 13 -5.33 -78.32 -20.00
C ASN A 13 -5.35 -78.00 -18.50
N ARG A 14 -5.42 -79.00 -17.61
CA ARG A 14 -5.54 -78.78 -16.15
C ARG A 14 -4.31 -78.09 -15.57
N GLY A 15 -3.10 -78.36 -16.08
CA GLY A 15 -1.88 -77.67 -15.65
C GLY A 15 -1.81 -76.21 -16.11
N VAL A 16 -2.26 -75.92 -17.34
CA VAL A 16 -2.24 -74.57 -17.92
C VAL A 16 -3.25 -73.65 -17.21
N THR A 17 -4.43 -74.17 -16.84
CA THR A 17 -5.44 -73.37 -16.13
C THR A 17 -4.98 -72.96 -14.73
N VAL A 18 -4.24 -73.82 -14.01
CA VAL A 18 -3.68 -73.50 -12.70
C VAL A 18 -2.62 -72.40 -12.81
N VAL A 19 -1.71 -72.50 -13.78
CA VAL A 19 -0.67 -71.49 -14.00
C VAL A 19 -1.28 -70.13 -14.36
N PHE A 20 -2.24 -70.08 -15.28
CA PHE A 20 -2.96 -68.85 -15.62
C PHE A 20 -3.74 -68.27 -14.43
N GLY A 21 -4.41 -69.13 -13.64
CA GLY A 21 -5.12 -68.70 -12.44
C GLY A 21 -4.19 -68.07 -11.41
N THR A 22 -3.02 -68.68 -11.17
CA THR A 22 -2.01 -68.13 -10.24
C THR A 22 -1.41 -66.82 -10.74
N LEU A 23 -1.09 -66.70 -12.04
CA LEU A 23 -0.58 -65.46 -12.64
C LEU A 23 -1.60 -64.32 -12.57
N LEU A 24 -2.87 -64.60 -12.86
CA LEU A 24 -3.95 -63.62 -12.75
C LEU A 24 -4.13 -63.15 -11.31
N LEU A 25 -4.09 -64.07 -10.34
CA LEU A 25 -4.19 -63.74 -8.92
C LEU A 25 -3.04 -62.82 -8.48
N ILE A 26 -1.80 -63.17 -8.85
CA ILE A 26 -0.61 -62.36 -8.55
C ILE A 26 -0.77 -60.95 -9.14
N LEU A 27 -1.17 -60.85 -10.41
CA LEU A 27 -1.39 -59.56 -11.07
C LEU A 27 -2.44 -58.71 -10.33
N ILE A 28 -3.59 -59.29 -9.99
CA ILE A 28 -4.66 -58.58 -9.27
C ILE A 28 -4.15 -58.11 -7.90
N THR A 29 -3.41 -58.95 -7.18
CA THR A 29 -2.86 -58.57 -5.86
C THR A 29 -1.83 -57.44 -5.96
N ILE A 30 -0.98 -57.43 -6.99
CA ILE A 30 0.00 -56.35 -7.22
C ILE A 30 -0.72 -55.05 -7.55
N ILE A 31 -1.74 -55.09 -8.43
CA ILE A 31 -2.52 -53.90 -8.78
C ILE A 31 -3.26 -53.35 -7.54
N ALA A 32 -3.90 -54.22 -6.76
CA ALA A 32 -4.59 -53.83 -5.53
C ALA A 32 -3.64 -53.21 -4.50
N ALA A 33 -2.50 -53.87 -4.23
CA ALA A 33 -1.49 -53.37 -3.29
C ALA A 33 -0.91 -52.02 -3.73
N SER A 34 -0.63 -51.85 -5.03
CA SER A 34 -0.09 -50.61 -5.58
C SER A 34 -1.10 -49.46 -5.49
N SER A 35 -2.38 -49.75 -5.71
CA SER A 35 -3.47 -48.76 -5.62
C SER A 35 -3.67 -48.29 -4.18
N VAL A 36 -3.62 -49.21 -3.21
CA VAL A 36 -3.71 -48.87 -1.78
C VAL A 36 -2.48 -48.09 -1.31
N ALA A 37 -1.28 -48.49 -1.73
CA ALA A 37 -0.05 -47.76 -1.39
C ALA A 37 -0.06 -46.32 -1.94
N TYR A 38 -0.53 -46.15 -3.19
CA TYR A 38 -0.72 -44.82 -3.78
C TYR A 38 -1.72 -43.99 -2.99
N MET A 39 -2.88 -44.56 -2.61
CA MET A 39 -3.89 -43.89 -1.79
C MET A 39 -3.35 -43.48 -0.40
N ILE A 40 -2.56 -44.34 0.25
CA ILE A 40 -1.92 -44.01 1.54
C ILE A 40 -0.92 -42.87 1.36
N SER A 41 -0.12 -42.89 0.30
CA SER A 41 0.85 -41.82 0.02
C SER A 41 0.17 -40.49 -0.25
N THR A 42 -0.92 -40.47 -1.03
CA THR A 42 -1.66 -39.23 -1.30
C THR A 42 -2.36 -38.70 -0.06
N THR A 43 -2.95 -39.56 0.77
CA THR A 43 -3.59 -39.15 2.03
C THR A 43 -2.58 -38.68 3.07
N GLN A 44 -1.42 -39.32 3.21
CA GLN A 44 -0.34 -38.85 4.08
C GLN A 44 0.18 -37.48 3.63
N LYS A 45 0.36 -37.29 2.33
CA LYS A 45 0.76 -35.99 1.78
C LYS A 45 -0.27 -34.90 2.11
N GLN A 46 -1.56 -35.18 1.88
CA GLN A 46 -2.63 -34.24 2.21
C GLN A 46 -2.71 -33.92 3.71
N ALA A 47 -2.53 -34.91 4.57
CA ALA A 47 -2.52 -34.70 6.02
C ALA A 47 -1.33 -33.83 6.47
N MET A 48 -0.14 -34.09 5.90
CA MET A 48 1.05 -33.29 6.16
C MET A 48 0.91 -31.86 5.63
N ASP A 49 0.36 -31.68 4.42
CA ASP A 49 0.10 -30.36 3.84
C ASP A 49 -0.93 -29.59 4.70
N LEU A 50 -1.95 -30.28 5.22
CA LEU A 50 -2.94 -29.68 6.12
C LEU A 50 -2.34 -29.26 7.46
N GLU A 51 -1.54 -30.13 8.09
CA GLU A 51 -0.89 -29.84 9.37
C GLU A 51 0.12 -28.69 9.22
N SER A 52 0.89 -28.66 8.14
CA SER A 52 1.76 -27.54 7.81
C SER A 52 0.96 -26.24 7.62
N HIS A 53 -0.17 -26.30 6.90
CA HIS A 53 -1.01 -25.12 6.70
C HIS A 53 -1.63 -24.62 8.01
N GLN A 54 -2.13 -25.52 8.85
CA GLN A 54 -2.65 -25.19 10.18
C GLN A 54 -1.59 -24.53 11.05
N ASN A 55 -0.38 -25.09 11.08
CA ASN A 55 0.73 -24.49 11.81
C ASN A 55 1.11 -23.10 11.26
N SER A 56 1.13 -22.90 9.94
CA SER A 56 1.41 -21.57 9.37
C SER A 56 0.31 -20.56 9.68
N VAL A 57 -0.96 -20.98 9.68
CA VAL A 57 -2.11 -20.14 10.04
C VAL A 57 -2.05 -19.76 11.52
N GLU A 58 -1.85 -20.74 12.41
CA GLU A 58 -1.85 -20.54 13.87
C GLU A 58 -0.67 -19.70 14.35
N ASN A 59 0.48 -19.81 13.68
CA ASN A 59 1.69 -19.09 14.07
C ASN A 59 1.87 -17.77 13.34
N GLU A 60 0.90 -17.31 12.53
CA GLU A 60 1.02 -16.00 11.91
C GLU A 60 0.65 -14.89 12.90
N ASN A 61 1.63 -14.07 13.22
CA ASN A 61 1.54 -12.93 14.11
C ASN A 61 2.08 -11.68 13.41
N LEU A 62 1.17 -10.96 12.76
CA LEU A 62 1.43 -9.63 12.26
C LEU A 62 0.90 -8.59 13.25
N LYS A 63 1.64 -7.50 13.39
CA LYS A 63 1.21 -6.35 14.18
C LYS A 63 1.21 -5.10 13.32
N ILE A 64 0.11 -4.36 13.38
CA ILE A 64 0.07 -2.98 12.89
C ILE A 64 0.70 -2.13 13.99
N VAL A 65 1.80 -1.45 13.68
CA VAL A 65 2.62 -0.76 14.69
C VAL A 65 2.21 0.69 14.82
N SER A 66 2.01 1.37 13.70
CA SER A 66 1.68 2.78 13.65
C SER A 66 1.06 3.13 12.30
N ILE A 67 0.41 4.29 12.27
CA ILE A 67 0.02 4.96 11.04
C ILE A 67 0.75 6.30 10.92
N ASP A 68 0.86 6.81 9.70
CA ASP A 68 1.27 8.18 9.40
C ASP A 68 0.31 8.72 8.34
N PRO A 69 -0.81 9.34 8.76
CA PRO A 69 -1.82 9.86 7.87
C PRO A 69 -1.42 11.23 7.31
N GLN A 70 -1.54 11.41 6.00
CA GLN A 70 -1.11 12.62 5.28
C GLN A 70 -2.30 13.27 4.55
N GLY A 71 -2.38 14.60 4.56
CA GLY A 71 -3.37 15.35 3.79
C GLY A 71 -3.50 16.81 4.21
N ASN A 72 -3.92 17.68 3.29
CA ASN A 72 -3.98 19.13 3.53
C ASN A 72 -5.39 19.66 3.85
N GLY A 73 -6.42 18.82 3.75
CA GLY A 73 -7.83 19.20 3.94
C GLY A 73 -8.48 18.61 5.20
N SER A 74 -9.82 18.48 5.14
CA SER A 74 -10.65 17.83 6.17
C SER A 74 -10.65 16.29 6.07
N LYS A 75 -10.07 15.74 5.00
CA LYS A 75 -9.93 14.30 4.76
C LYS A 75 -8.46 13.95 4.59
N TRP A 76 -8.14 12.68 4.80
CA TRP A 76 -6.82 12.14 4.50
C TRP A 76 -6.64 11.95 2.99
N GLU A 77 -5.43 12.16 2.47
CA GLU A 77 -5.09 11.95 1.06
C GLU A 77 -4.40 10.59 0.89
N SER A 78 -3.54 10.26 1.85
CA SER A 78 -2.86 8.97 1.95
C SER A 78 -2.59 8.59 3.40
N ILE A 79 -2.30 7.30 3.63
CA ILE A 79 -1.87 6.78 4.93
C ILE A 79 -0.68 5.86 4.71
N ASP A 80 0.39 6.08 5.44
CA ASP A 80 1.49 5.13 5.56
C ASP A 80 1.27 4.23 6.77
N LEU A 81 1.16 2.92 6.50
CA LEU A 81 0.85 1.90 7.49
C LEU A 81 2.09 1.05 7.75
N LYS A 82 2.59 1.07 8.99
CA LYS A 82 3.74 0.25 9.37
C LYS A 82 3.30 -1.11 9.90
N ILE A 83 3.65 -2.16 9.18
CA ILE A 83 3.30 -3.55 9.55
C ILE A 83 4.57 -4.27 9.99
N LEU A 84 4.56 -4.84 11.19
CA LEU A 84 5.65 -5.66 11.72
C LEU A 84 5.27 -7.13 11.68
N ASN A 85 6.15 -7.94 11.09
CA ASN A 85 6.04 -9.38 11.14
C ASN A 85 6.83 -9.93 12.34
N LEU A 86 6.12 -10.51 13.30
CA LEU A 86 6.71 -11.13 14.50
C LEU A 86 7.04 -12.62 14.30
N ASN A 87 6.80 -13.14 13.10
CA ASN A 87 7.03 -14.54 12.76
C ASN A 87 8.47 -14.80 12.34
N ILE A 88 8.83 -16.09 12.39
CA ILE A 88 10.07 -16.62 11.83
C ILE A 88 10.01 -16.79 10.30
N GLU A 89 8.81 -16.77 9.72
CA GLU A 89 8.57 -16.91 8.28
C GLU A 89 7.97 -15.64 7.67
N ASP A 90 8.09 -15.53 6.36
CA ASP A 90 7.56 -14.40 5.60
C ASP A 90 6.02 -14.49 5.51
N SER A 91 5.35 -13.35 5.63
CA SER A 91 3.90 -13.25 5.49
C SER A 91 3.53 -12.53 4.19
N TYR A 92 2.37 -12.85 3.64
CA TYR A 92 1.87 -12.23 2.41
C TYR A 92 0.52 -11.56 2.67
N ILE A 93 0.42 -10.28 2.34
CA ILE A 93 -0.82 -9.52 2.47
C ILE A 93 -1.68 -9.75 1.21
N SER A 94 -2.92 -10.17 1.43
CA SER A 94 -3.89 -10.38 0.35
C SER A 94 -4.85 -9.21 0.19
N ALA A 95 -5.23 -8.55 1.29
CA ALA A 95 -6.11 -7.39 1.25
C ALA A 95 -5.85 -6.47 2.44
N ILE A 96 -6.09 -5.18 2.22
CA ILE A 96 -6.05 -4.15 3.25
C ILE A 96 -7.36 -3.39 3.16
N ARG A 97 -8.01 -3.23 4.30
CA ARG A 97 -9.26 -2.49 4.45
C ARG A 97 -9.03 -1.33 5.40
N ILE A 98 -9.50 -0.16 5.00
CA ILE A 98 -9.54 1.03 5.86
C ILE A 98 -11.00 1.43 5.98
N ASN A 99 -11.50 1.50 7.22
CA ASN A 99 -12.89 1.76 7.54
C ASN A 99 -13.84 0.85 6.76
N ASP A 100 -14.53 1.36 5.74
CA ASP A 100 -15.58 0.63 5.03
C ASP A 100 -15.17 0.19 3.61
N GLY A 101 -13.94 0.46 3.18
CA GLY A 101 -13.46 0.11 1.84
C GLY A 101 -12.18 -0.73 1.83
N TYR A 102 -12.04 -1.56 0.79
CA TYR A 102 -10.84 -2.31 0.50
C TYR A 102 -9.98 -1.57 -0.52
N PHE A 103 -8.67 -1.57 -0.30
CA PHE A 103 -7.70 -1.15 -1.29
C PHE A 103 -7.54 -2.24 -2.35
N LEU A 104 -7.70 -1.85 -3.61
CA LEU A 104 -7.48 -2.73 -4.76
C LEU A 104 -6.02 -2.75 -5.16
N TYR A 105 -5.37 -1.59 -5.09
CA TYR A 105 -3.97 -1.39 -5.42
C TYR A 105 -3.31 -0.50 -4.38
N PHE A 106 -2.06 -0.82 -4.03
CA PHE A 106 -1.28 -0.03 -3.07
C PHE A 106 0.21 -0.19 -3.33
N ARG A 107 1.02 0.68 -2.74
CA ARG A 107 2.49 0.63 -2.85
C ARG A 107 3.10 0.29 -1.51
N ALA A 108 4.35 -0.13 -1.50
CA ALA A 108 5.08 -0.40 -0.28
C ALA A 108 6.54 0.01 -0.43
N TYR A 109 7.19 0.19 0.71
CA TYR A 109 8.62 0.48 0.81
C TYR A 109 9.16 -0.01 2.14
N ASP A 110 10.49 -0.17 2.20
CA ASP A 110 11.19 -0.51 3.43
C ASP A 110 11.39 0.73 4.31
N ASP A 111 11.38 0.53 5.64
CA ASP A 111 11.43 1.58 6.68
C ASP A 111 12.54 2.65 6.54
N TYR A 112 13.58 2.41 5.73
CA TYR A 112 14.78 3.25 5.69
C TYR A 112 14.69 4.46 4.75
N SER A 113 13.70 4.55 3.86
CA SER A 113 13.44 5.77 3.08
C SER A 113 12.02 5.80 2.50
N SER A 114 11.20 6.74 2.95
CA SER A 114 9.85 7.01 2.40
C SER A 114 9.85 7.48 0.94
N GLU A 115 11.03 7.78 0.38
CA GLU A 115 11.15 8.32 -0.98
C GLU A 115 11.30 7.25 -2.06
N ASN A 116 11.61 6.00 -1.70
CA ASN A 116 11.86 4.92 -2.67
C ASN A 116 10.87 3.78 -2.49
N PHE A 117 9.76 3.84 -3.24
CA PHE A 117 8.87 2.70 -3.40
C PHE A 117 9.63 1.47 -3.92
N ASP A 118 9.17 0.30 -3.51
CA ASP A 118 9.59 -0.95 -4.13
C ASP A 118 9.47 -0.83 -5.65
N THR A 119 10.40 -1.43 -6.39
CA THR A 119 10.35 -1.43 -7.85
C THR A 119 10.27 -2.83 -8.40
N TYR A 120 9.54 -2.99 -9.49
CA TYR A 120 9.42 -4.22 -10.24
C TYR A 120 9.71 -3.93 -11.72
N ASN A 121 10.78 -4.53 -12.24
CA ASN A 121 11.26 -4.31 -13.60
C ASN A 121 11.45 -2.82 -13.99
N GLY A 122 11.89 -1.99 -13.03
CA GLY A 122 12.12 -0.56 -13.24
C GLY A 122 10.88 0.34 -13.13
N TYR A 123 9.71 -0.23 -12.80
CA TYR A 123 8.50 0.51 -12.44
C TYR A 123 8.28 0.50 -10.92
N PRO A 124 7.63 1.52 -10.34
CA PRO A 124 7.06 1.43 -8.99
C PRO A 124 6.19 0.17 -8.86
N ALA A 125 6.49 -0.68 -7.89
CA ALA A 125 5.74 -1.89 -7.62
C ALA A 125 4.36 -1.52 -7.07
N VAL A 126 3.33 -2.13 -7.67
CA VAL A 126 1.94 -1.97 -7.23
C VAL A 126 1.44 -3.34 -6.84
N TYR A 127 0.96 -3.45 -5.61
CA TYR A 127 0.48 -4.69 -5.01
C TYR A 127 -1.03 -4.80 -5.11
N ASN A 128 -1.53 -6.03 -5.28
CA ASN A 128 -2.94 -6.37 -5.25
C ASN A 128 -3.13 -7.82 -4.80
N ALA A 129 -4.34 -8.37 -4.92
CA ALA A 129 -4.62 -9.75 -4.52
C ALA A 129 -3.82 -10.82 -5.28
N ASN A 130 -3.42 -10.53 -6.53
CA ASN A 130 -2.66 -11.42 -7.42
C ASN A 130 -1.14 -11.22 -7.29
N HIS A 131 -0.70 -9.97 -7.05
CA HIS A 131 0.67 -9.57 -6.79
C HIS A 131 0.77 -9.13 -5.33
N ARG A 132 0.85 -10.13 -4.44
CA ARG A 132 0.75 -9.92 -2.99
C ARG A 132 2.00 -9.27 -2.41
N LEU A 133 1.79 -8.37 -1.46
CA LEU A 133 2.89 -7.76 -0.72
C LEU A 133 3.50 -8.77 0.25
N LYS A 134 4.81 -8.93 0.20
CA LYS A 134 5.59 -9.73 1.15
C LYS A 134 6.06 -8.86 2.32
N ILE A 135 5.74 -9.28 3.55
CA ILE A 135 6.28 -8.73 4.80
C ILE A 135 7.34 -9.72 5.33
N PRO A 136 8.64 -9.38 5.28
CA PRO A 136 9.69 -10.33 5.63
C PRO A 136 9.65 -10.74 7.10
N ALA A 137 10.06 -11.98 7.41
CA ALA A 137 10.16 -12.50 8.77
C ALA A 137 10.96 -11.55 9.68
N THR A 138 10.48 -11.33 10.92
CA THR A 138 11.12 -10.49 11.94
C THR A 138 11.38 -9.03 11.56
N LYS A 139 10.79 -8.56 10.45
CA LYS A 139 10.98 -7.20 9.93
C LYS A 139 9.65 -6.50 9.74
N SER A 140 9.75 -5.18 9.68
CA SER A 140 8.65 -4.30 9.31
C SER A 140 8.69 -3.94 7.83
N LYS A 141 7.53 -3.55 7.32
CA LYS A 141 7.37 -2.94 6.02
C LYS A 141 6.30 -1.86 6.09
N THR A 142 6.50 -0.77 5.36
CA THR A 142 5.54 0.32 5.30
C THR A 142 4.72 0.20 4.03
N VAL A 143 3.40 0.29 4.20
CA VAL A 143 2.44 0.23 3.11
C VAL A 143 1.84 1.60 2.90
N HIS A 144 2.00 2.12 1.70
CA HIS A 144 1.49 3.41 1.29
C HIS A 144 0.13 3.25 0.62
N LEU A 145 -0.90 3.73 1.30
CA LEU A 145 -2.29 3.64 0.92
C LEU A 145 -2.76 4.99 0.37
N ASN A 146 -2.98 5.08 -0.94
CA ASN A 146 -3.50 6.29 -1.58
C ASN A 146 -5.02 6.24 -1.74
N PHE A 147 -5.73 7.23 -1.21
CA PHE A 147 -7.19 7.33 -1.44
C PHE A 147 -7.52 7.89 -2.83
N SER A 148 -6.52 8.42 -3.55
CA SER A 148 -6.60 8.74 -4.98
C SER A 148 -6.06 7.60 -5.84
N ASP A 149 -6.39 7.63 -7.13
CA ASP A 149 -5.82 6.71 -8.11
C ASP A 149 -4.29 6.80 -8.15
N ILE A 150 -3.66 5.68 -8.46
CA ILE A 150 -2.20 5.57 -8.57
C ILE A 150 -1.83 5.65 -10.05
N ASP A 151 -1.15 6.72 -10.43
CA ASP A 151 -0.55 6.85 -11.76
C ASP A 151 0.89 6.33 -11.73
N VAL A 152 1.15 5.28 -12.51
CA VAL A 152 2.48 4.73 -12.73
C VAL A 152 2.95 5.12 -14.11
N GLN A 153 4.07 5.83 -14.14
CA GLN A 153 4.74 6.21 -15.38
C GLN A 153 6.06 5.45 -15.52
N GLY A 154 6.43 5.12 -16.75
CA GLY A 154 7.77 4.64 -17.03
C GLY A 154 8.19 4.93 -18.46
N ILE A 155 9.51 4.98 -18.65
CA ILE A 155 10.14 5.41 -19.89
C ILE A 155 11.11 4.34 -20.36
N GLU A 156 11.02 3.98 -21.63
CA GLU A 156 11.99 3.15 -22.34
C GLU A 156 12.53 3.90 -23.55
N THR A 157 13.86 4.01 -23.64
CA THR A 157 14.53 4.55 -24.82
C THR A 157 14.79 3.44 -25.83
N ILE A 158 14.30 3.63 -27.05
CA ILE A 158 14.42 2.71 -28.17
C ILE A 158 15.60 3.16 -29.03
N ASP A 159 16.64 2.34 -29.05
CA ASP A 159 17.81 2.54 -29.91
C ASP A 159 17.52 2.09 -31.35
N THR A 160 17.58 3.05 -32.27
CA THR A 160 17.35 2.81 -33.71
C THR A 160 18.62 2.81 -34.53
N ALA A 161 19.81 2.73 -33.91
CA ALA A 161 21.09 2.63 -34.62
C ALA A 161 21.14 1.42 -35.57
N ALA A 162 20.40 0.35 -35.27
CA ALA A 162 20.29 -0.83 -36.13
C ALA A 162 19.37 -0.64 -37.36
N TRP A 163 18.52 0.39 -37.37
CA TRP A 163 17.55 0.64 -38.45
C TRP A 163 18.18 1.36 -39.65
N THR A 164 19.09 0.71 -40.35
CA THR A 164 19.87 1.35 -41.44
C THR A 164 19.08 1.62 -42.73
N ASN A 165 17.86 1.10 -42.87
CA ASN A 165 17.03 1.25 -44.07
C ASN A 165 15.58 1.59 -43.72
N ASN A 166 15.21 2.87 -43.87
CA ASN A 166 13.88 3.40 -43.59
C ASN A 166 12.79 2.90 -44.56
N SER A 167 13.15 2.09 -45.58
CA SER A 167 12.17 1.47 -46.48
C SER A 167 11.56 0.20 -45.90
N ILE A 168 12.19 -0.40 -44.90
CA ILE A 168 11.78 -1.67 -44.27
C ILE A 168 11.33 -1.37 -42.84
N ASP A 169 10.33 -2.11 -42.37
CA ASP A 169 9.85 -2.04 -41.00
C ASP A 169 10.97 -2.40 -40.02
N PHE A 170 11.00 -1.70 -38.89
CA PHE A 170 11.94 -1.95 -37.80
C PHE A 170 11.19 -2.35 -36.56
N THR A 171 11.51 -3.53 -36.03
CA THR A 171 10.90 -4.05 -34.82
C THR A 171 11.89 -4.01 -33.67
N TYR A 172 11.45 -3.47 -32.54
CA TYR A 172 12.20 -3.43 -31.30
C TYR A 172 11.44 -4.18 -30.20
N SER A 173 12.15 -5.06 -29.48
CA SER A 173 11.58 -5.81 -28.35
C SER A 173 11.70 -4.99 -27.07
N LEU A 174 10.56 -4.67 -26.49
CA LEU A 174 10.41 -3.76 -25.36
C LEU A 174 10.85 -4.47 -24.08
N LYS A 175 11.89 -3.95 -23.43
CA LYS A 175 12.49 -4.56 -22.23
C LYS A 175 11.77 -4.17 -20.96
N LYS A 176 11.14 -2.99 -20.97
CA LYS A 176 10.38 -2.42 -19.86
C LYS A 176 8.90 -2.38 -20.20
N HIS A 177 8.39 -3.34 -20.97
CA HIS A 177 6.97 -3.34 -21.31
C HIS A 177 6.12 -3.48 -20.03
N PRO A 178 5.09 -2.65 -19.79
CA PRO A 178 4.32 -2.70 -18.54
C PRO A 178 3.69 -4.07 -18.26
N TRP A 179 3.41 -4.84 -19.30
CA TRP A 179 2.87 -6.19 -19.20
C TRP A 179 3.76 -7.15 -18.40
N ASP A 180 5.09 -6.95 -18.44
CA ASP A 180 6.03 -7.72 -17.62
C ASP A 180 5.84 -7.44 -16.13
N ALA A 181 5.47 -6.21 -15.79
CA ALA A 181 5.26 -5.78 -14.40
C ALA A 181 3.86 -6.04 -13.89
N PHE A 182 2.83 -5.77 -14.69
CA PHE A 182 1.44 -5.65 -14.21
C PHE A 182 0.45 -6.60 -14.87
N GLY A 183 0.87 -7.48 -15.79
CA GLY A 183 -0.08 -8.35 -16.49
C GLY A 183 -0.93 -7.56 -17.50
N GLU A 184 -2.07 -8.12 -17.92
CA GLU A 184 -2.96 -7.58 -18.98
C GLU A 184 -3.72 -6.32 -18.53
N TYR A 185 -3.03 -5.41 -17.85
CA TYR A 185 -3.61 -4.16 -17.37
C TYR A 185 -3.63 -3.13 -18.50
N PRO A 186 -4.75 -2.41 -18.71
CA PRO A 186 -4.82 -1.35 -19.71
C PRO A 186 -3.79 -0.26 -19.43
N PHE A 187 -3.06 0.15 -20.47
CA PHE A 187 -2.10 1.24 -20.39
C PHE A 187 -2.26 2.17 -21.59
N THR A 188 -1.88 3.43 -21.41
CA THR A 188 -1.67 4.35 -22.53
C THR A 188 -0.18 4.49 -22.77
N TYR A 189 0.21 4.76 -24.01
CA TYR A 189 1.60 5.01 -24.35
C TYR A 189 1.71 6.24 -25.24
N ASN A 190 2.82 6.95 -25.11
CA ASN A 190 3.19 8.07 -25.94
C ASN A 190 4.61 7.87 -26.45
N LEU A 191 4.84 8.14 -27.73
CA LEU A 191 6.15 7.99 -28.35
C LEU A 191 6.64 9.35 -28.83
N THR A 192 7.78 9.77 -28.28
CA THR A 192 8.43 11.05 -28.58
C THR A 192 9.84 10.81 -29.11
N TYR A 193 10.41 11.83 -29.76
CA TYR A 193 11.81 11.81 -30.17
C TYR A 193 12.69 12.09 -28.94
N GLU A 194 13.86 11.44 -28.82
CA GLU A 194 14.74 11.62 -27.64
C GLU A 194 15.10 13.10 -27.37
N ASN A 195 15.16 13.92 -28.43
CA ASN A 195 15.44 15.36 -28.35
C ASN A 195 14.31 16.24 -28.91
N GLY A 196 13.11 15.71 -29.09
CA GLY A 196 11.98 16.43 -29.69
C GLY A 196 10.71 16.31 -28.86
N THR A 197 9.94 17.40 -28.78
CA THR A 197 8.66 17.44 -28.04
C THR A 197 7.47 16.94 -28.85
N ASN A 198 7.65 16.67 -30.15
CA ASN A 198 6.57 16.26 -31.03
C ASN A 198 6.29 14.75 -30.90
N CYS A 199 5.03 14.39 -30.72
CA CYS A 199 4.58 13.01 -30.74
C CYS A 199 4.64 12.46 -32.18
N ILE A 200 4.94 11.17 -32.31
CA ILE A 200 4.87 10.49 -33.62
C ILE A 200 3.41 10.28 -34.02
N GLU A 201 3.08 10.54 -35.28
CA GLU A 201 1.74 10.27 -35.81
C GLU A 201 1.41 8.77 -35.77
N ASN A 202 0.20 8.42 -35.31
CA ASN A 202 -0.27 7.04 -35.11
C ASN A 202 -0.18 6.15 -36.36
N GLY A 203 -0.03 6.71 -37.56
CA GLY A 203 0.11 5.95 -38.81
C GLY A 203 1.51 5.37 -39.05
N ASN A 204 2.50 5.72 -38.23
CA ASN A 204 3.90 5.36 -38.44
C ASN A 204 4.40 4.22 -37.56
N ILE A 205 3.61 3.78 -36.58
CA ILE A 205 4.00 2.78 -35.59
C ILE A 205 2.86 1.81 -35.32
N THR A 206 3.23 0.60 -34.94
CA THR A 206 2.30 -0.38 -34.39
C THR A 206 2.91 -0.98 -33.12
N LEU A 207 2.11 -1.10 -32.07
CA LEU A 207 2.51 -1.74 -30.82
C LEU A 207 1.78 -3.08 -30.71
N SER A 208 2.52 -4.17 -30.62
CA SER A 208 1.99 -5.50 -30.37
C SER A 208 2.19 -5.85 -28.91
N ASN A 209 1.09 -5.91 -28.16
CA ASN A 209 1.12 -6.35 -26.77
C ASN A 209 1.60 -7.80 -26.69
N GLU A 210 0.98 -8.71 -27.46
CA GLU A 210 1.27 -10.15 -27.50
C GLU A 210 2.75 -10.48 -27.65
N THR A 211 3.42 -9.81 -28.59
CA THR A 211 4.84 -10.04 -28.87
C THR A 211 5.77 -9.07 -28.13
N ARG A 212 5.21 -8.12 -27.36
CA ARG A 212 5.94 -7.08 -26.61
C ARG A 212 6.92 -6.32 -27.48
N GLN A 213 6.45 -5.96 -28.67
CA GLN A 213 7.27 -5.36 -29.71
C GLN A 213 6.59 -4.12 -30.25
N ILE A 214 7.40 -3.09 -30.46
CA ILE A 214 7.01 -1.92 -31.24
C ILE A 214 7.62 -2.06 -32.63
N THR A 215 6.79 -1.86 -33.66
CA THR A 215 7.20 -1.87 -35.05
C THR A 215 7.03 -0.49 -35.64
N PHE A 216 8.13 0.10 -36.06
CA PHE A 216 8.17 1.33 -36.85
C PHE A 216 7.96 0.96 -38.30
N LEU A 217 6.96 1.56 -38.94
CA LEU A 217 6.62 1.26 -40.32
C LEU A 217 7.59 1.99 -41.26
N GLY A 218 8.22 1.23 -42.15
CA GLY A 218 9.05 1.78 -43.21
C GLY A 218 8.22 2.36 -44.36
N ASN A 219 8.88 3.07 -45.27
CA ASN A 219 8.23 3.72 -46.42
C ASN A 219 7.42 2.74 -47.29
N ASN A 220 7.89 1.49 -47.44
CA ASN A 220 7.17 0.48 -48.23
C ASN A 220 5.88 0.00 -47.56
N SER A 221 5.77 0.16 -46.23
CA SER A 221 4.59 -0.18 -45.44
C SER A 221 3.69 1.04 -45.16
N GLY A 222 3.97 2.18 -45.81
CA GLY A 222 3.19 3.41 -45.68
C GLY A 222 3.64 4.34 -44.55
N GLY A 223 4.73 4.03 -43.85
CA GLY A 223 5.32 4.93 -42.87
C GLY A 223 6.10 6.07 -43.51
N THR A 224 6.35 7.13 -42.74
CA THR A 224 7.08 8.34 -43.18
C THR A 224 8.25 8.69 -42.27
N LEU A 225 8.60 7.81 -41.33
CA LEU A 225 9.66 8.06 -40.35
C LEU A 225 11.04 8.02 -41.00
N ILE A 226 11.88 8.96 -40.59
CA ILE A 226 13.28 9.06 -40.98
C ILE A 226 14.13 8.76 -39.74
N ASN A 227 14.92 7.69 -39.80
CA ASN A 227 15.81 7.28 -38.72
C ASN A 227 16.97 8.26 -38.54
N THR A 228 16.80 9.26 -37.67
CA THR A 228 17.87 10.20 -37.31
C THR A 228 18.08 10.36 -35.81
N SER A 229 17.27 9.73 -34.97
CA SER A 229 17.38 9.79 -33.50
C SER A 229 16.72 8.59 -32.83
N ASN A 230 17.13 8.28 -31.59
CA ASN A 230 16.39 7.36 -30.74
C ASN A 230 15.01 7.92 -30.39
N TYR A 231 14.16 7.04 -29.88
CA TYR A 231 12.80 7.39 -29.48
C TYR A 231 12.58 7.07 -27.99
N ASN A 232 11.82 7.90 -27.31
CA ASN A 232 11.38 7.64 -25.94
C ASN A 232 9.93 7.17 -25.98
N LEU A 233 9.70 5.96 -25.47
CA LEU A 233 8.38 5.40 -25.28
C LEU A 233 8.00 5.55 -23.82
N GLU A 234 7.02 6.41 -23.56
CA GLU A 234 6.46 6.65 -22.25
C GLU A 234 5.19 5.84 -22.09
N TYR A 235 5.05 5.15 -20.97
CA TYR A 235 3.86 4.41 -20.59
C TYR A 235 3.19 5.07 -19.40
N SER A 236 1.86 5.11 -19.41
CA SER A 236 1.06 5.57 -18.28
C SER A 236 -0.01 4.54 -17.95
N LEU A 237 0.00 4.08 -16.70
CA LEU A 237 -0.98 3.15 -16.13
C LEU A 237 -1.70 3.87 -14.98
N ASN A 238 -3.02 3.84 -15.01
CA ASN A 238 -3.85 4.39 -13.95
C ASN A 238 -4.53 3.24 -13.20
N PHE A 239 -4.19 3.08 -11.92
CA PHE A 239 -4.77 2.07 -11.03
C PHE A 239 -5.79 2.72 -10.12
N ILE A 240 -7.02 2.20 -10.12
CA ILE A 240 -8.06 2.61 -9.19
C ILE A 240 -7.70 2.05 -7.81
N SER A 241 -7.09 2.87 -6.96
CA SER A 241 -6.53 2.43 -5.67
C SER A 241 -7.62 2.06 -4.68
N TYR A 242 -8.58 2.97 -4.48
CA TYR A 242 -9.59 2.86 -3.43
C TYR A 242 -10.96 3.32 -3.96
N PRO A 243 -11.96 2.42 -4.04
CA PRO A 243 -13.29 2.78 -4.55
C PRO A 243 -14.17 3.49 -3.51
N GLY A 244 -13.74 3.58 -2.26
CA GLY A 244 -14.50 4.19 -1.17
C GLY A 244 -14.27 5.70 -1.03
N SER A 245 -14.88 6.29 0.00
CA SER A 245 -14.62 7.68 0.39
C SER A 245 -13.42 7.74 1.34
N SER A 246 -12.51 8.69 1.12
CA SER A 246 -11.43 8.95 2.08
C SER A 246 -12.01 9.28 3.47
N PRO A 247 -11.44 8.75 4.57
CA PRO A 247 -11.83 9.07 5.93
C PRO A 247 -11.66 10.55 6.27
N SER A 248 -12.53 11.05 7.14
CA SER A 248 -12.37 12.37 7.78
C SER A 248 -11.18 12.34 8.74
N LYS A 249 -10.53 13.49 8.93
CA LYS A 249 -9.51 13.65 9.99
C LYS A 249 -10.08 13.56 11.41
N GLU A 250 -11.38 13.78 11.53
CA GLU A 250 -12.12 13.75 12.80
C GLU A 250 -12.62 12.35 13.17
N ASP A 251 -12.64 11.43 12.20
CA ASP A 251 -13.15 10.08 12.40
C ASP A 251 -12.00 9.11 12.72
N PRO A 252 -12.23 8.08 13.55
CA PRO A 252 -11.25 7.03 13.77
C PRO A 252 -10.95 6.26 12.48
N VAL A 253 -9.70 5.84 12.34
CA VAL A 253 -9.19 5.03 11.23
C VAL A 253 -9.11 3.59 11.69
N ARG A 254 -10.03 2.75 11.21
CA ARG A 254 -10.03 1.31 11.46
C ARG A 254 -9.27 0.61 10.35
N VAL A 255 -8.16 -0.05 10.70
CA VAL A 255 -7.33 -0.80 9.76
C VAL A 255 -7.58 -2.29 9.94
N GLU A 256 -7.80 -2.98 8.84
CA GLU A 256 -7.90 -4.44 8.80
C GLU A 256 -7.00 -5.00 7.70
N ILE A 257 -6.09 -5.89 8.08
CA ILE A 257 -5.18 -6.59 7.17
C ILE A 257 -5.61 -8.05 7.10
N ILE A 258 -5.71 -8.56 5.88
CA ILE A 258 -6.01 -9.97 5.60
C ILE A 258 -4.81 -10.58 4.90
N THR A 259 -4.28 -11.66 5.45
CA THR A 259 -3.11 -12.37 4.90
C THR A 259 -3.53 -13.44 3.90
N SER A 260 -2.55 -14.04 3.23
CA SER A 260 -2.75 -15.21 2.35
C SER A 260 -3.35 -16.41 3.07
N TYR A 261 -3.17 -16.49 4.38
CA TYR A 261 -3.72 -17.54 5.24
C TYR A 261 -5.12 -17.20 5.79
N ILE A 262 -5.71 -16.08 5.33
CA ILE A 262 -7.04 -15.59 5.74
C ILE A 262 -7.06 -15.16 7.23
N ASN A 263 -5.89 -14.99 7.85
CA ASN A 263 -5.80 -14.37 9.15
C ASN A 263 -6.12 -12.88 9.05
N VAL A 264 -6.82 -12.37 10.05
CA VAL A 264 -7.31 -10.99 10.09
C VAL A 264 -6.72 -10.27 11.27
N PHE A 265 -5.97 -9.20 10.99
CA PHE A 265 -5.35 -8.33 12.00
C PHE A 265 -6.02 -6.98 11.96
N ARG A 266 -6.44 -6.47 13.12
CA ARG A 266 -7.21 -5.23 13.23
C ARG A 266 -6.57 -4.29 14.23
N GLU A 267 -6.56 -3.01 13.88
CA GLU A 267 -6.14 -1.93 14.75
C GLU A 267 -7.05 -0.72 14.52
N VAL A 268 -7.29 0.09 15.55
CA VAL A 268 -8.13 1.28 15.46
C VAL A 268 -7.36 2.46 16.00
N PHE A 269 -7.15 3.46 15.14
CA PHE A 269 -6.47 4.70 15.48
C PHE A 269 -7.49 5.81 15.67
N SER A 270 -7.51 6.46 16.82
CA SER A 270 -8.49 7.48 17.16
C SER A 270 -7.82 8.85 17.24
N PRO A 271 -8.41 9.92 16.68
CA PRO A 271 -7.88 11.25 16.90
C PRO A 271 -7.88 11.59 18.40
N PRO A 272 -6.85 12.30 18.90
CA PRO A 272 -6.80 12.67 20.30
C PRO A 272 -7.92 13.68 20.62
N MET A 273 -8.35 13.73 21.88
CA MET A 273 -9.42 14.61 22.36
C MET A 273 -8.84 15.90 22.95
N PRO A 274 -8.98 17.05 22.25
CA PRO A 274 -8.48 18.34 22.74
C PRO A 274 -9.38 18.87 23.85
N VAL A 275 -8.76 19.22 24.98
CA VAL A 275 -9.40 19.95 26.07
C VAL A 275 -8.50 21.12 26.42
N ALA A 276 -9.07 22.32 26.43
CA ALA A 276 -8.36 23.54 26.76
C ALA A 276 -9.06 24.29 27.89
N ALA A 277 -8.28 24.75 28.85
CA ALA A 277 -8.71 25.62 29.93
C ALA A 277 -8.00 26.98 29.83
N VAL A 278 -8.76 28.02 30.13
CA VAL A 278 -8.26 29.40 30.17
C VAL A 278 -8.23 29.88 31.61
N GLN A 279 -7.07 30.35 32.06
CA GLN A 279 -6.90 30.90 33.40
C GLN A 279 -6.37 32.33 33.34
N PHE A 280 -6.92 33.20 34.17
CA PHE A 280 -6.41 34.56 34.36
C PHE A 280 -5.58 34.61 35.64
N LYS A 281 -4.36 35.14 35.53
CA LYS A 281 -3.49 35.37 36.68
C LYS A 281 -3.00 36.80 36.68
N VAL A 282 -2.63 37.26 37.87
CA VAL A 282 -2.04 38.58 38.09
C VAL A 282 -0.67 38.38 38.71
N GLU A 283 0.34 39.03 38.16
CA GLU A 283 1.67 39.16 38.76
C GLU A 283 1.93 40.63 39.08
N TYR A 284 2.80 40.91 40.05
CA TYR A 284 3.23 42.27 40.36
C TYR A 284 4.60 42.49 39.76
N LEU A 285 4.67 43.33 38.72
CA LEU A 285 5.93 43.71 38.09
C LEU A 285 6.52 44.91 38.84
N GLN A 286 7.80 44.82 39.19
CA GLN A 286 8.52 45.92 39.82
C GLN A 286 9.16 46.80 38.76
N ASN A 287 8.75 48.06 38.69
CA ASN A 287 9.36 49.07 37.83
C ASN A 287 10.74 49.48 38.38
N GLY A 288 11.60 50.07 37.53
CA GLY A 288 12.96 50.48 37.91
C GLY A 288 13.06 51.51 39.06
N ASN A 289 11.94 52.12 39.44
CA ASN A 289 11.80 53.02 40.59
C ASN A 289 11.30 52.31 41.87
N GLY A 290 11.17 50.98 41.86
CA GLY A 290 10.70 50.17 42.99
C GLY A 290 9.19 50.05 43.12
N THR A 291 8.40 50.78 42.32
CA THR A 291 6.94 50.72 42.33
C THR A 291 6.46 49.40 41.71
N GLN A 292 5.59 48.67 42.43
CA GLN A 292 4.94 47.47 41.90
C GLN A 292 3.63 47.84 41.20
N SER A 293 3.46 47.38 39.96
CA SER A 293 2.21 47.48 39.22
C SER A 293 1.65 46.09 38.92
N PRO A 294 0.35 45.84 39.15
CA PRO A 294 -0.27 44.59 38.76
C PRO A 294 -0.26 44.45 37.24
N ASN A 295 0.11 43.27 36.76
CA ASN A 295 0.08 42.88 35.36
C ASN A 295 -0.74 41.60 35.25
N SER A 296 -1.86 41.68 34.53
CA SER A 296 -2.74 40.54 34.29
C SER A 296 -2.29 39.80 33.04
N TYR A 297 -2.30 38.48 33.08
CA TYR A 297 -1.93 37.65 31.94
C TYR A 297 -2.79 36.39 31.86
N LEU A 298 -2.82 35.84 30.66
CA LEU A 298 -3.54 34.62 30.32
C LEU A 298 -2.63 33.41 30.43
N ILE A 299 -3.16 32.29 30.91
CA ILE A 299 -2.57 30.97 30.76
C ILE A 299 -3.57 30.12 29.99
N LEU A 300 -3.07 29.46 28.95
CA LEU A 300 -3.77 28.41 28.22
C LEU A 300 -3.20 27.07 28.67
N ASP A 301 -4.07 26.16 29.07
CA ASP A 301 -3.71 24.87 29.66
C ASP A 301 -4.45 23.76 28.92
N ALA A 302 -3.72 22.88 28.26
CA ALA A 302 -4.23 21.71 27.55
C ALA A 302 -3.97 20.39 28.28
N SER A 303 -3.58 20.43 29.57
CA SER A 303 -3.15 19.25 30.32
C SER A 303 -4.25 18.19 30.49
N ASP A 304 -5.52 18.58 30.35
CA ASP A 304 -6.67 17.66 30.39
C ASP A 304 -6.98 17.01 29.04
N SER A 305 -6.21 17.32 27.99
CA SER A 305 -6.33 16.65 26.68
C SER A 305 -5.90 15.19 26.82
N THR A 306 -6.63 14.29 26.17
CA THR A 306 -6.38 12.85 26.29
C THR A 306 -6.33 12.18 24.94
N ASP A 307 -5.50 11.15 24.85
CA ASP A 307 -5.49 10.21 23.75
C ASP A 307 -5.82 8.81 24.28
N ILE A 308 -6.65 8.04 23.56
CA ILE A 308 -7.20 6.76 24.06
C ILE A 308 -6.30 5.57 23.72
N ASP A 309 -5.58 5.66 22.60
CA ASP A 309 -4.71 4.64 22.02
C ASP A 309 -3.22 4.91 22.25
N GLY A 310 -2.84 6.16 22.56
CA GLY A 310 -1.45 6.52 22.78
C GLY A 310 -1.25 7.74 23.69
N PHE A 311 -0.39 8.66 23.25
CA PHE A 311 -0.08 9.88 23.97
C PHE A 311 0.15 11.07 23.02
N ILE A 312 -0.21 12.27 23.50
CA ILE A 312 -0.07 13.50 22.73
C ILE A 312 1.40 13.92 22.64
N THR A 313 1.91 14.07 21.43
CA THR A 313 3.31 14.44 21.15
C THR A 313 3.48 15.95 20.91
N SER A 314 2.44 16.64 20.43
CA SER A 314 2.51 18.05 20.06
C SER A 314 1.24 18.81 20.43
N TYR A 315 1.43 20.04 20.92
CA TYR A 315 0.40 21.01 21.26
C TYR A 315 0.71 22.34 20.57
N LYS A 316 -0.20 22.82 19.73
CA LYS A 316 -0.06 24.07 18.97
C LYS A 316 -1.30 24.94 19.16
N TRP A 317 -1.09 26.17 19.62
CA TRP A 317 -2.16 27.11 19.89
C TRP A 317 -2.27 28.15 18.77
N ALA A 318 -3.51 28.49 18.41
CA ALA A 318 -3.82 29.61 17.56
C ALA A 318 -4.68 30.62 18.32
N ILE A 319 -4.36 31.90 18.15
CA ILE A 319 -5.02 32.98 18.87
C ILE A 319 -5.26 34.14 17.92
N TRP A 320 -6.51 34.58 17.87
CA TRP A 320 -6.96 35.72 17.12
C TRP A 320 -7.67 36.70 18.05
N LYS A 321 -7.57 37.99 17.79
CA LYS A 321 -8.29 39.02 18.54
C LYS A 321 -8.91 40.04 17.61
N ASP A 322 -10.02 40.63 18.01
CA ASP A 322 -10.58 41.75 17.25
C ASP A 322 -9.79 43.02 17.56
N SER A 323 -9.26 43.63 16.51
CA SER A 323 -8.88 45.04 16.52
C SER A 323 -10.05 45.81 15.94
N GLY A 324 -10.30 47.06 16.34
CA GLY A 324 -11.43 47.86 15.81
C GLY A 324 -11.48 48.01 14.27
N ASN A 325 -10.47 47.53 13.54
CA ASN A 325 -10.38 47.47 12.07
C ASN A 325 -10.46 46.04 11.49
N GLY A 326 -10.85 45.04 12.29
CA GLY A 326 -10.95 43.62 11.91
C GLY A 326 -10.12 42.68 12.80
N THR A 327 -10.21 41.39 12.53
CA THR A 327 -9.52 40.35 13.31
C THR A 327 -8.01 40.33 13.02
N THR A 328 -7.20 40.36 14.07
CA THR A 328 -5.73 40.27 14.04
C THR A 328 -5.29 38.90 14.55
N THR A 329 -4.48 38.19 13.76
CA THR A 329 -3.84 36.95 14.18
C THR A 329 -2.63 37.25 15.06
N LEU A 330 -2.63 36.74 16.29
CA LEU A 330 -1.47 36.79 17.18
C LEU A 330 -0.60 35.55 17.01
N TYR A 331 -1.24 34.39 16.93
CA TYR A 331 -0.61 33.09 16.76
C TYR A 331 -1.45 32.27 15.77
N ASP A 332 -0.79 31.59 14.84
CA ASP A 332 -1.42 30.71 13.85
C ASP A 332 -0.80 29.30 13.96
N TYR A 333 -1.13 28.62 15.05
CA TYR A 333 -0.61 27.29 15.40
C TYR A 333 0.93 27.23 15.52
N ASP A 334 1.55 28.35 15.85
CA ASP A 334 2.99 28.50 16.06
C ASP A 334 3.37 28.58 17.54
N LEU A 335 2.42 28.88 18.43
CA LEU A 335 2.64 28.85 19.88
C LEU A 335 2.58 27.41 20.40
N GLN A 336 3.74 26.86 20.78
CA GLN A 336 3.88 25.46 21.18
C GLN A 336 3.91 25.26 22.69
N GLY A 337 3.30 24.17 23.15
CA GLY A 337 3.39 23.70 24.53
C GLY A 337 2.04 23.30 25.12
N MET A 338 2.06 22.34 26.05
CA MET A 338 0.85 21.87 26.75
C MET A 338 0.26 22.98 27.64
N VAL A 339 1.12 23.78 28.28
CA VAL A 339 0.71 24.96 29.06
C VAL A 339 1.50 26.16 28.57
N VAL A 340 0.82 27.19 28.08
CA VAL A 340 1.45 28.37 27.47
C VAL A 340 0.92 29.67 28.06
N ARG A 341 1.79 30.68 28.06
CA ARG A 341 1.45 32.06 28.41
C ARG A 341 1.60 32.92 27.15
N PRO A 342 0.50 33.18 26.40
CA PRO A 342 0.58 34.02 25.22
C PRO A 342 0.93 35.46 25.58
N THR A 343 1.63 36.14 24.67
CA THR A 343 1.99 37.56 24.79
C THR A 343 1.20 38.39 23.76
N GLY A 344 1.06 39.70 23.99
CA GLY A 344 0.34 40.58 23.06
C GLY A 344 -1.18 40.59 23.21
N ILE A 345 -1.70 39.92 24.23
CA ILE A 345 -3.09 40.02 24.69
C ILE A 345 -3.10 40.92 25.92
N ASP A 346 -3.90 41.97 25.89
CA ASP A 346 -4.25 42.79 27.04
C ASP A 346 -5.63 42.36 27.55
N PRO A 347 -5.72 41.62 28.67
CA PRO A 347 -7.01 41.12 29.19
C PRO A 347 -8.02 42.21 29.54
N TYR A 348 -7.60 43.48 29.63
CA TYR A 348 -8.50 44.59 29.96
C TYR A 348 -9.04 45.33 28.75
N ASN A 349 -8.30 45.34 27.63
CA ASN A 349 -8.60 46.17 26.47
C ASN A 349 -8.89 45.37 25.20
N ASP A 350 -8.38 44.14 25.10
CA ASP A 350 -8.68 43.24 23.98
C ASP A 350 -9.99 42.51 24.24
N HIS A 351 -10.92 42.62 23.29
CA HIS A 351 -12.21 41.93 23.31
C HIS A 351 -12.25 40.86 22.20
N ASN A 352 -13.15 39.89 22.36
CA ASN A 352 -13.37 38.80 21.39
C ASN A 352 -12.09 38.04 21.04
N VAL A 353 -11.30 37.69 22.05
CA VAL A 353 -10.11 36.85 21.82
C VAL A 353 -10.58 35.42 21.56
N THR A 354 -10.33 34.93 20.35
CA THR A 354 -10.64 33.56 19.92
C THR A 354 -9.40 32.71 20.02
N ILE A 355 -9.53 31.55 20.69
CA ILE A 355 -8.45 30.60 20.93
C ILE A 355 -8.85 29.25 20.36
N ASP A 356 -7.91 28.62 19.67
CA ASP A 356 -8.02 27.25 19.18
C ASP A 356 -6.74 26.48 19.53
N LEU A 357 -6.88 25.17 19.63
CA LEU A 357 -5.82 24.24 20.00
C LEU A 357 -5.80 23.11 18.98
N LEU A 358 -4.65 22.89 18.36
CA LEU A 358 -4.34 21.72 17.54
C LEU A 358 -3.41 20.81 18.34
N ILE A 359 -3.82 19.57 18.50
CA ILE A 359 -2.99 18.51 19.10
C ILE A 359 -2.66 17.43 18.08
N THR A 360 -1.52 16.77 18.27
CA THR A 360 -1.06 15.64 17.47
C THR A 360 -0.61 14.53 18.41
N ASP A 361 -1.06 13.30 18.18
CA ASP A 361 -0.66 12.11 18.93
C ASP A 361 0.65 11.49 18.43
N ASP A 362 1.00 10.30 18.91
CA ASP A 362 2.18 9.55 18.49
C ASP A 362 2.00 8.78 17.18
N ASP A 363 0.75 8.60 16.73
CA ASP A 363 0.38 8.01 15.43
C ASP A 363 0.11 9.07 14.34
N GLY A 364 0.44 10.34 14.62
CA GLY A 364 0.31 11.44 13.67
C GLY A 364 -1.12 11.90 13.41
N MET A 365 -2.13 11.36 14.11
CA MET A 365 -3.50 11.85 14.02
C MET A 365 -3.58 13.22 14.70
N THR A 366 -4.47 14.07 14.17
CA THR A 366 -4.61 15.45 14.62
C THR A 366 -6.04 15.77 14.91
N SER A 367 -6.26 16.61 15.91
CA SER A 367 -7.58 17.10 16.28
C SER A 367 -7.50 18.55 16.72
N ARG A 368 -8.53 19.33 16.40
CA ARG A 368 -8.65 20.73 16.83
C ARG A 368 -9.80 20.90 17.80
N LEU A 369 -9.60 21.78 18.77
CA LEU A 369 -10.63 22.16 19.71
C LEU A 369 -11.87 22.71 18.98
N SER A 370 -11.64 23.56 17.97
CA SER A 370 -12.68 24.11 17.09
C SER A 370 -13.58 23.06 16.42
N GLN A 371 -13.03 21.88 16.13
CA GLN A 371 -13.75 20.80 15.46
C GLN A 371 -14.60 19.99 16.44
N VAL A 372 -14.13 19.81 17.67
CA VAL A 372 -14.78 18.95 18.66
C VAL A 372 -15.77 19.71 19.53
N SER A 373 -15.37 20.87 20.06
CA SER A 373 -16.13 21.65 21.04
C SER A 373 -16.34 23.11 20.63
N GLY A 374 -15.87 23.52 19.45
CA GLY A 374 -15.85 24.91 19.02
C GLY A 374 -14.65 25.67 19.58
N ASN A 375 -14.60 26.98 19.32
CA ASN A 375 -13.48 27.82 19.77
C ASN A 375 -13.78 28.37 21.16
N LEU A 376 -12.72 28.65 21.92
CA LEU A 376 -12.85 29.40 23.15
C LEU A 376 -12.83 30.90 22.81
N THR A 377 -13.88 31.61 23.21
CA THR A 377 -13.95 33.07 23.06
C THR A 377 -13.96 33.73 24.43
N ILE A 378 -13.03 34.66 24.63
CA ILE A 378 -13.01 35.56 25.78
C ILE A 378 -13.70 36.86 25.34
N LEU A 379 -14.78 37.21 26.03
CA LEU A 379 -15.60 38.41 25.77
C LEU A 379 -15.03 39.65 26.46
#